data_AF-A0A959PZG8-F1
#
_entry.id   AF-A0A959PZG8-F1
#
_cell.length_a   1.000
_cell.length_b   1.000
_cell.length_c   1.000
_cell.angle_alpha   90.00
_cell.angle_beta   90.00
_cell.angle_gamma   90.00
#
_symmetry.space_group_name_H-M   'P 1'
#
loop_
_entity.id
_entity.type
_entity.pdbx_description
1 polymer ?
#
loop_
_entity_poly.entity_id
_entity_poly.type
_entity_poly.pdbx_seq_one_letter_code
_entity_poly.pdbx_strand_id
1 'polypeptide(L)'
;MKLVNEIRCPHCSKTFILADQLRDEIIGGLRLDMEKEIEKENEAFRKEEQKRLEQKYWDKYAKEKEKLHNDQAKQKEILQQTQQLETKIRRDRLELETLKQEYSLQKEEDLQIATKEAILKTRREVSEEYSLKEKEWSKKFSDQGKLIEELKRKSEQVPIQLQGHVQEQAIEETLQEAFPGDRITRTVAGSRGADILHKIYSRNGKSCGSILFESKR
;
A
#
# COMPACT_ATOMS: atom_id res chain seq x y z
N MET A 1 116.46 25.96 72.28
CA MET A 1 116.83 27.29 71.72
C MET A 1 115.73 27.74 70.78
N LYS A 2 114.81 28.60 71.25
CA LYS A 2 113.82 29.23 70.38
C LYS A 2 114.46 30.50 69.81
N LEU A 3 114.99 30.42 68.59
CA LEU A 3 115.30 31.62 67.80
C LEU A 3 113.97 32.18 67.29
N VAL A 4 113.28 32.93 68.13
CA VAL A 4 112.09 33.67 67.71
C VAL A 4 112.60 34.94 67.02
N ASN A 5 112.74 34.89 65.69
CA ASN A 5 113.11 36.05 64.88
C ASN A 5 111.89 36.98 64.75
N GLU A 6 111.59 37.68 65.84
CA GLU A 6 110.63 38.79 65.86
C GLU A 6 111.29 40.02 65.24
N ILE A 7 110.72 40.50 64.13
CA ILE A 7 111.21 41.66 63.38
C ILE A 7 110.30 42.85 63.72
N ARG A 8 110.90 44.02 63.95
CA ARG A 8 110.16 45.26 64.27
C ARG A 8 110.08 46.15 63.04
N CYS A 9 108.87 46.55 62.65
CA CYS A 9 108.67 47.45 61.52
C CYS A 9 109.21 48.86 61.84
N PRO A 10 110.14 49.42 61.04
CA PRO A 10 110.69 50.76 61.29
C PRO A 10 109.68 51.90 61.02
N HIS A 11 108.57 51.62 60.34
CA HIS A 11 107.56 52.62 59.98
C HIS A 11 106.38 52.70 60.96
N CYS A 12 106.05 51.61 61.67
CA CYS A 12 104.89 51.58 62.59
C CYS A 12 105.16 50.91 63.94
N SER A 13 106.42 50.52 64.22
CA SER A 13 106.90 49.94 65.48
C SER A 13 106.27 48.61 65.94
N LYS A 14 105.40 48.00 65.14
CA LYS A 14 104.81 46.67 65.41
C LYS A 14 105.87 45.56 65.29
N THR A 15 105.82 44.61 66.22
CA THR A 15 106.66 43.41 66.23
C THR A 15 105.89 42.25 65.61
N PHE A 16 106.51 41.55 64.66
CA PHE A 16 105.85 40.44 63.95
C PHE A 16 106.86 39.32 63.62
N ILE A 17 106.34 38.11 63.42
CA ILE A 17 107.10 36.96 62.95
C ILE A 17 106.95 36.90 61.44
N LEU A 18 108.06 37.08 60.70
CA LEU A 18 108.06 37.14 59.23
C LEU A 18 107.46 35.87 58.59
N ALA A 19 107.73 34.71 59.19
CA ALA A 19 107.20 33.42 58.73
C ALA A 19 105.67 33.32 58.85
N ASP A 20 105.06 34.00 59.83
CA ASP A 20 103.60 33.98 60.01
C ASP A 20 102.92 34.95 59.04
N GLN A 21 103.48 36.15 58.82
CA GLN A 21 102.95 37.08 57.83
C GLN A 21 103.02 36.54 56.40
N LEU A 22 104.15 35.95 56.01
CA LEU A 22 104.29 35.31 54.69
C LEU A 22 103.36 34.10 54.54
N ARG A 23 103.15 33.33 55.61
CA ARG A 23 102.22 32.19 55.61
C ARG A 23 100.77 32.65 55.47
N ASP A 24 100.37 33.70 56.19
CA ASP A 24 99.01 34.27 56.09
C ASP A 24 98.73 34.85 54.70
N GLU A 25 99.72 35.51 54.09
CA GLU A 25 99.61 36.04 52.72
C GLU A 25 99.50 34.91 51.68
N ILE A 26 100.33 33.86 51.79
CA ILE A 26 100.26 32.68 50.91
C ILE A 26 98.94 31.92 51.10
N ILE A 27 98.50 31.68 52.34
CA ILE A 27 97.23 31.02 52.64
C ILE A 27 96.05 31.86 52.15
N GLY A 28 96.10 33.18 52.33
CA GLY A 28 95.09 34.10 51.83
C GLY A 28 94.96 34.08 50.32
N GLY A 29 96.09 34.14 49.60
CA GLY A 29 96.13 34.01 48.14
C GLY A 29 95.57 32.66 47.65
N LEU A 30 96.01 31.55 48.25
CA LEU A 30 95.51 30.21 47.93
C LEU A 30 94.01 30.06 48.21
N ARG A 31 93.49 30.64 49.30
CA ARG A 31 92.05 30.65 49.59
C ARG A 31 91.26 31.44 48.55
N LEU A 32 91.73 32.63 48.17
CA LEU A 32 91.09 33.46 47.15
C LEU A 32 91.07 32.77 45.78
N ASP A 33 92.15 32.10 45.40
CA ASP A 33 92.19 31.36 44.13
C ASP A 33 91.28 30.12 44.17
N MET A 34 91.23 29.42 45.31
CA MET A 34 90.31 28.29 45.51
C MET A 34 88.84 28.74 45.50
N GLU A 35 88.51 29.87 46.13
CA GLU A 35 87.17 30.46 46.12
C GLU A 35 86.74 30.86 44.70
N LYS A 36 87.63 31.49 43.93
CA LYS A 36 87.36 31.83 42.52
C LYS A 36 87.13 30.59 41.65
N GLU A 37 87.89 29.52 41.87
CA GLU A 37 87.73 28.30 41.07
C GLU A 37 86.41 27.59 41.41
N ILE A 38 86.07 27.51 42.70
CA ILE A 38 84.76 27.01 43.16
C ILE A 38 83.62 27.86 42.58
N GLU A 39 83.75 29.18 42.51
CA GLU A 39 82.72 30.05 41.97
C GLU A 39 82.54 29.85 40.46
N LYS A 40 83.63 29.72 39.69
CA LYS A 40 83.57 29.39 38.26
C LYS A 40 82.94 28.03 38.01
N GLU A 41 83.30 27.02 38.78
CA GLU A 41 82.75 25.67 38.65
C GLU A 41 81.24 25.66 38.98
N ASN A 42 80.84 26.38 40.03
CA ASN A 42 79.43 26.57 40.38
C ASN A 42 78.65 27.32 39.30
N GLU A 43 79.21 28.37 38.69
CA GLU A 43 78.57 29.06 37.58
C GLU A 43 78.42 28.18 36.35
N ALA A 44 79.45 27.41 36.01
CA ALA A 44 79.42 26.46 34.90
C ALA A 44 78.33 25.41 35.13
N PHE A 45 78.27 24.84 36.34
CA PHE A 45 77.25 23.88 36.73
C PHE A 45 75.83 24.46 36.66
N ARG A 46 75.62 25.69 37.17
CA ARG A 46 74.32 26.38 37.08
C ARG A 46 73.90 26.63 35.63
N LYS A 47 74.84 27.07 34.77
CA LYS A 47 74.57 27.30 33.33
C LYS A 47 74.23 25.99 32.62
N GLU A 48 74.91 24.90 32.94
CA GLU A 48 74.63 23.59 32.35
C GLU A 48 73.27 23.04 32.78
N GLU A 49 72.94 23.11 34.08
CA GLU A 49 71.62 22.67 34.55
C GLU A 49 70.49 23.55 34.01
N GLN A 50 70.70 24.86 33.87
CA GLN A 50 69.73 25.76 33.22
C GLN A 50 69.48 25.35 31.77
N LYS A 51 70.54 25.12 30.98
CA LYS A 51 70.40 24.63 29.60
C LYS A 51 69.66 23.30 29.53
N ARG A 52 69.94 22.39 30.47
CA ARG A 52 69.28 21.08 30.55
C ARG A 52 67.78 21.21 30.86
N LEU A 53 67.41 22.12 31.76
CA LEU A 53 66.01 22.41 32.08
C LEU A 53 65.29 23.04 30.88
N GLU A 54 65.92 24.01 30.22
CA GLU A 54 65.38 24.63 29.01
C GLU A 54 65.18 23.59 27.90
N GLN A 55 66.16 22.72 27.67
CA GLN A 55 66.05 21.64 26.67
C GLN A 55 64.88 20.69 27.00
N LYS A 56 64.76 20.24 28.25
CA LYS A 56 63.63 19.41 28.68
C LYS A 56 62.28 20.10 28.51
N TYR A 57 62.22 21.41 28.76
CA TYR A 57 61.00 22.20 28.57
C TYR A 57 60.63 22.26 27.08
N TRP A 58 61.59 22.59 26.22
CA TRP A 58 61.39 22.65 24.77
C TRP A 58 61.02 21.30 24.16
N ASP A 59 61.64 20.20 24.61
CA ASP A 59 61.30 18.85 24.16
C ASP A 59 59.86 18.47 24.53
N LYS A 60 59.42 18.79 25.75
CA LYS A 60 58.03 18.57 26.18
C LYS A 60 57.06 19.43 25.38
N TYR A 61 57.37 20.72 25.22
CA TYR A 61 56.55 21.65 24.47
C TYR A 61 56.42 21.24 22.99
N ALA A 62 57.50 20.79 22.37
CA ALA A 62 57.50 20.29 20.99
C ALA A 62 56.58 19.06 20.84
N LYS A 63 56.68 18.08 21.75
CA LYS A 63 55.83 16.89 21.74
C LYS A 63 54.35 17.23 21.94
N GLU A 64 54.04 18.16 22.84
CA GLU A 64 52.66 18.57 23.11
C GLU A 64 52.06 19.34 21.94
N LYS A 65 52.84 20.23 21.32
CA LYS A 65 52.45 20.96 20.11
C LYS A 65 52.21 20.00 18.93
N GLU A 66 53.06 18.99 18.75
CA GLU A 66 52.89 17.97 17.71
C GLU A 66 51.60 17.15 17.93
N LYS A 67 51.34 16.71 19.18
CA LYS A 67 50.10 16.02 19.52
C LYS A 67 48.86 16.87 19.21
N LEU A 68 48.87 18.13 19.64
CA LEU A 68 47.76 19.05 19.39
C LEU A 68 47.52 19.25 17.90
N HIS A 69 48.60 19.40 17.12
CA HIS A 69 48.49 19.54 15.66
C HIS A 69 47.92 18.28 15.01
N ASN A 70 48.36 17.09 15.44
CA ASN A 70 47.85 15.82 14.94
C ASN A 70 46.37 15.61 15.30
N ASP A 71 45.96 15.97 16.52
CA ASP A 71 44.57 15.87 16.95
C ASP A 71 43.67 16.85 16.18
N GLN A 72 44.14 18.08 15.94
CA GLN A 72 43.44 19.04 15.09
C GLN A 72 43.31 18.55 13.64
N ALA A 73 44.35 17.93 13.08
CA ALA A 73 44.30 17.35 11.74
C ALA A 73 43.26 16.23 11.65
N LYS A 74 43.25 15.31 12.62
CA LYS A 74 42.25 14.23 12.71
C LYS A 74 40.83 14.77 12.86
N GLN A 75 40.63 15.77 13.70
CA GLN A 75 39.31 16.39 13.87
C GLN A 75 38.81 17.02 12.58
N LYS A 76 39.68 17.71 11.83
CA LYS A 76 39.32 18.27 10.52
C LYS A 76 38.96 17.19 9.51
N GLU A 77 39.70 16.08 9.47
CA GLU A 77 39.41 14.96 8.58
C GLU A 77 38.07 14.30 8.91
N ILE A 78 37.81 14.01 10.19
CA ILE A 78 36.52 13.45 10.66
C ILE A 78 35.38 14.41 10.32
N LEU A 79 35.56 15.72 10.51
CA LEU A 79 34.53 16.71 10.19
C LEU A 79 34.22 16.74 8.70
N GLN A 80 35.25 16.72 7.84
CA GLN A 80 35.09 16.67 6.38
C GLN A 80 34.37 15.40 5.94
N GLN A 81 34.78 14.23 6.45
CA GLN A 81 34.13 12.95 6.15
C GLN A 81 32.66 12.95 6.60
N THR A 82 32.38 13.48 7.80
CA THR A 82 31.02 13.58 8.34
C THR A 82 30.15 14.47 7.47
N GLN A 83 30.64 15.63 7.05
CA GLN A 83 29.93 16.54 6.14
C GLN A 83 29.68 15.89 4.78
N GLN A 84 30.65 15.18 4.22
CA GLN A 84 30.48 14.45 2.97
C GLN A 84 29.40 13.36 3.08
N LEU A 85 29.44 12.56 4.15
CA LEU A 85 28.41 11.54 4.42
C LEU A 85 27.03 12.15 4.61
N GLU A 86 26.92 13.25 5.35
CA GLU A 86 25.65 13.95 5.56
C GLU A 86 25.07 14.47 4.24
N THR A 87 25.89 15.09 3.38
CA THR A 87 25.43 15.54 2.06
C THR A 87 25.03 14.40 1.13
N LYS A 88 25.68 13.23 1.26
CA LYS A 88 25.33 12.03 0.49
C LYS A 88 23.99 11.47 0.98
N ILE A 89 23.83 11.27 2.29
CA ILE A 89 22.58 10.79 2.89
C ILE A 89 21.42 11.72 2.55
N ARG A 90 21.64 13.04 2.55
CA ARG A 90 20.61 14.02 2.16
C ARG A 90 20.20 13.88 0.69
N ARG A 91 21.16 13.67 -0.22
CA ARG A 91 20.89 13.42 -1.64
C ARG A 91 20.14 12.11 -1.85
N ASP A 92 20.62 11.02 -1.26
CA ASP A 92 20.01 9.69 -1.37
C ASP A 92 18.56 9.70 -0.83
N ARG A 93 18.29 10.45 0.25
CA ARG A 93 16.93 10.64 0.78
C ARG A 93 16.00 11.36 -0.19
N LEU A 94 16.48 12.45 -0.80
CA LEU A 94 15.70 13.21 -1.77
C LEU A 94 15.37 12.35 -2.99
N GLU A 95 16.36 11.64 -3.52
CA GLU A 95 16.19 10.73 -4.66
C GLU A 95 15.23 9.57 -4.33
N LEU A 96 15.32 9.00 -3.13
CA LEU A 96 14.37 7.97 -2.69
C LEU A 96 12.94 8.51 -2.58
N GLU A 97 12.77 9.75 -2.13
CA GLU A 97 11.47 10.39 -2.03
C GLU A 97 10.86 10.68 -3.40
N THR A 98 11.66 11.19 -4.35
CA THR A 98 11.20 11.39 -5.74
C THR A 98 10.83 10.08 -6.40
N LEU A 99 11.67 9.04 -6.27
CA LEU A 99 11.37 7.71 -6.82
C LEU A 99 10.10 7.10 -6.23
N LYS A 100 9.86 7.29 -4.92
CA LYS A 100 8.62 6.83 -4.27
C LYS A 100 7.39 7.56 -4.82
N GLN A 101 7.48 8.87 -5.02
CA GLN A 101 6.40 9.66 -5.59
C GLN A 101 6.09 9.23 -7.03
N GLU A 102 7.13 9.12 -7.87
CA GLU A 102 7.01 8.64 -9.26
C GLU A 102 6.40 7.24 -9.33
N TYR A 103 6.90 6.31 -8.51
CA TYR A 103 6.36 4.96 -8.43
C TYR A 103 4.90 4.93 -7.97
N SER A 104 4.53 5.76 -6.99
CA SER A 104 3.15 5.84 -6.52
C SER A 104 2.20 6.38 -7.59
N LEU A 105 2.63 7.39 -8.34
CA LEU A 105 1.87 7.97 -9.43
C LEU A 105 1.70 6.97 -10.58
N GLN A 106 2.79 6.33 -11.00
CA GLN A 106 2.74 5.30 -12.03
C GLN A 106 1.80 4.15 -11.65
N LYS A 107 1.87 3.68 -10.41
CA LYS A 107 0.98 2.63 -9.91
C LYS A 107 -0.48 3.06 -9.90
N GLU A 108 -0.76 4.32 -9.58
CA GLU A 108 -2.11 4.88 -9.64
C GLU A 108 -2.62 4.95 -11.09
N GLU A 109 -1.79 5.40 -12.02
CA GLU A 109 -2.11 5.42 -13.46
C GLU A 109 -2.37 4.01 -14.00
N ASP A 110 -1.51 3.05 -13.69
CA ASP A 110 -1.67 1.64 -14.08
C ASP A 110 -2.98 1.06 -13.53
N LEU A 111 -3.32 1.36 -12.27
CA LEU A 111 -4.56 0.92 -11.66
C LEU A 111 -5.78 1.59 -12.32
N GLN A 112 -5.70 2.86 -12.68
CA GLN A 112 -6.76 3.56 -13.40
C GLN A 112 -6.96 2.98 -14.82
N ILE A 113 -5.89 2.61 -15.50
CA ILE A 113 -5.98 1.95 -16.81
C ILE A 113 -6.62 0.57 -16.65
N ALA A 114 -6.11 -0.27 -15.74
CA ALA A 114 -6.63 -1.61 -15.50
C ALA A 114 -8.12 -1.60 -15.08
N THR A 115 -8.54 -0.65 -14.24
CA THR A 115 -9.94 -0.49 -13.84
C THR A 115 -10.83 -0.05 -15.00
N LYS A 116 -10.38 0.89 -15.85
CA LYS A 116 -11.11 1.28 -17.07
C LYS A 116 -11.27 0.11 -18.03
N GLU A 117 -10.22 -0.66 -18.25
CA GLU A 117 -10.26 -1.86 -19.10
C GLU A 117 -11.22 -2.91 -18.55
N ALA A 118 -11.17 -3.18 -17.25
CA ALA A 118 -12.10 -4.10 -16.60
C ALA A 118 -13.56 -3.65 -16.74
N ILE A 119 -13.85 -2.37 -16.49
CA ILE A 119 -15.20 -1.80 -16.65
C ILE A 119 -15.68 -1.93 -18.10
N LEU A 120 -14.83 -1.60 -19.08
CA LEU A 120 -15.18 -1.71 -20.50
C LEU A 120 -15.45 -3.15 -20.91
N LYS A 121 -14.62 -4.10 -20.44
CA LYS A 121 -14.80 -5.53 -20.69
C LYS A 121 -16.12 -6.02 -20.09
N THR A 122 -16.38 -5.76 -18.81
CA THR A 122 -17.64 -6.13 -18.15
C THR A 122 -18.84 -5.49 -18.85
N ARG A 123 -18.74 -4.23 -19.26
CA ARG A 123 -19.83 -3.55 -20.00
C ARG A 123 -20.12 -4.22 -21.34
N ARG A 124 -19.09 -4.67 -22.07
CA ARG A 124 -19.26 -5.42 -23.32
C ARG A 124 -19.94 -6.76 -23.07
N GLU A 125 -19.42 -7.55 -22.14
CA GLU A 125 -19.98 -8.87 -21.78
C GLU A 125 -21.45 -8.76 -21.36
N VAL A 126 -21.76 -7.78 -20.50
CA VAL A 126 -23.13 -7.51 -20.06
C VAL A 126 -24.02 -7.08 -21.23
N SER A 127 -23.53 -6.19 -22.11
CA SER A 127 -24.29 -5.75 -23.29
C SER A 127 -24.58 -6.90 -24.27
N GLU A 128 -23.63 -7.80 -24.47
CA GLU A 128 -23.79 -8.99 -25.32
C GLU A 128 -24.80 -9.96 -24.70
N GLU A 129 -24.71 -10.20 -23.39
CA GLU A 129 -25.67 -11.03 -22.66
C GLU A 129 -27.10 -10.46 -22.74
N TYR A 130 -27.27 -9.14 -22.54
CA TYR A 130 -28.58 -8.50 -22.66
C TYR A 130 -29.12 -8.56 -24.09
N SER A 131 -28.28 -8.36 -25.11
CA SER A 131 -28.71 -8.46 -26.51
C SER A 131 -29.16 -9.88 -26.87
N LEU A 132 -28.47 -10.90 -26.37
CA LEU A 132 -28.89 -12.30 -26.54
C LEU A 132 -30.23 -12.56 -25.86
N LYS A 133 -30.38 -12.14 -24.59
CA LYS A 133 -31.66 -12.25 -23.88
C LYS A 133 -32.77 -11.53 -24.63
N GLU A 134 -32.56 -10.31 -25.09
CA GLU A 134 -33.57 -9.54 -25.84
C GLU A 134 -34.04 -10.30 -27.10
N LYS A 135 -33.10 -10.90 -27.86
CA LYS A 135 -33.45 -11.75 -29.01
C LYS A 135 -34.25 -12.99 -28.59
N GLU A 136 -33.88 -13.65 -27.49
CA GLU A 136 -34.62 -14.79 -26.97
C GLU A 136 -36.04 -14.41 -26.54
N TRP A 137 -36.21 -13.30 -25.80
CA TRP A 137 -37.50 -12.79 -25.37
C TRP A 137 -38.35 -12.37 -26.56
N SER A 138 -37.78 -11.67 -27.54
CA SER A 138 -38.46 -11.27 -28.78
C SER A 138 -38.97 -12.48 -29.56
N LYS A 139 -38.15 -13.53 -29.68
CA LYS A 139 -38.57 -14.80 -30.31
C LYS A 139 -39.70 -15.47 -29.53
N LYS A 140 -39.58 -15.59 -28.20
CA LYS A 140 -40.64 -16.14 -27.34
C LYS A 140 -41.94 -15.37 -27.50
N PHE A 141 -41.90 -14.04 -27.54
CA PHE A 141 -43.08 -13.20 -27.70
C PHE A 141 -43.72 -13.37 -29.08
N SER A 142 -42.90 -13.47 -30.14
CA SER A 142 -43.36 -13.77 -31.50
C SER A 142 -44.05 -15.14 -31.57
N ASP A 143 -43.43 -16.18 -31.00
CA ASP A 143 -43.97 -17.54 -30.99
C ASP A 143 -45.25 -17.64 -30.16
N GLN A 144 -45.31 -16.95 -29.00
CA GLN A 144 -46.53 -16.83 -28.20
C GLN A 144 -47.65 -16.09 -28.95
N GLY A 145 -47.32 -15.02 -29.67
CA GLY A 145 -48.28 -14.28 -30.51
C GLY A 145 -48.92 -15.18 -31.57
N LYS A 146 -48.10 -15.96 -32.29
CA LYS A 146 -48.58 -16.94 -33.28
C LYS A 146 -49.49 -18.00 -32.64
N LEU A 147 -49.09 -18.54 -31.48
CA LEU A 147 -49.90 -19.53 -30.77
C LEU A 147 -51.26 -18.96 -30.34
N ILE A 148 -51.29 -17.71 -29.84
CA ILE A 148 -52.54 -17.02 -29.48
C ILE A 148 -53.43 -16.83 -30.71
N GLU A 149 -52.86 -16.45 -31.84
CA GLU A 149 -53.59 -16.27 -33.11
C GLU A 149 -54.18 -17.60 -33.61
N GLU A 150 -53.41 -18.70 -33.56
CA GLU A 150 -53.90 -20.03 -33.88
C GLU A 150 -55.02 -20.50 -32.94
N LEU A 151 -54.89 -20.26 -31.63
CA LEU A 151 -55.91 -20.58 -30.65
C LEU A 151 -57.18 -19.77 -30.84
N LYS A 152 -57.06 -18.46 -31.12
CA LYS A 152 -58.20 -17.61 -31.49
C LYS A 152 -58.91 -18.16 -32.72
N ARG A 153 -58.17 -18.47 -33.79
CA ARG A 153 -58.75 -19.04 -35.02
C ARG A 153 -59.49 -20.35 -34.75
N LYS A 154 -58.94 -21.23 -33.90
CA LYS A 154 -59.59 -22.49 -33.50
C LYS A 154 -60.84 -22.26 -32.64
N SER A 155 -60.84 -21.24 -31.79
CA SER A 155 -62.00 -20.89 -30.95
C SER A 155 -63.11 -20.19 -31.73
N GLU A 156 -62.74 -19.35 -32.71
CA GLU A 156 -63.69 -18.67 -33.61
C GLU A 156 -64.31 -19.64 -34.62
N GLN A 157 -63.62 -20.73 -34.94
CA GLN A 157 -64.22 -21.90 -35.58
C GLN A 157 -65.15 -22.60 -34.58
N VAL A 158 -66.33 -22.02 -34.36
CA VAL A 158 -67.45 -22.73 -33.75
C VAL A 158 -67.67 -24.00 -34.58
N PRO A 159 -67.55 -25.20 -33.99
CA PRO A 159 -67.75 -26.44 -34.73
C PRO A 159 -69.12 -26.38 -35.42
N ILE A 160 -69.18 -26.65 -36.73
CA ILE A 160 -70.43 -26.73 -37.51
C ILE A 160 -71.46 -27.66 -36.82
N GLN A 161 -70.97 -28.65 -36.08
CA GLN A 161 -71.76 -29.55 -35.23
C GLN A 161 -72.48 -28.83 -34.08
N LEU A 162 -71.84 -27.85 -33.43
CA LEU A 162 -72.47 -27.08 -32.35
C LEU A 162 -73.65 -26.26 -32.86
N GLN A 163 -73.56 -25.69 -34.06
CA GLN A 163 -74.67 -24.94 -34.65
C GLN A 163 -75.86 -25.85 -35.01
N GLY A 164 -75.61 -27.09 -35.46
CA GLY A 164 -76.68 -28.08 -35.70
C GLY A 164 -77.39 -28.48 -34.40
N HIS A 165 -76.60 -28.79 -33.35
CA HIS A 165 -77.17 -29.15 -32.05
C HIS A 165 -78.01 -28.05 -31.39
N VAL A 166 -77.66 -26.78 -31.59
CA VAL A 166 -78.46 -25.64 -31.08
C VAL A 166 -79.81 -25.56 -31.79
N GLN A 167 -79.85 -25.74 -33.11
CA GLN A 167 -81.10 -25.74 -33.87
C GLN A 167 -82.00 -26.93 -33.52
N GLU A 168 -81.41 -28.13 -33.43
CA GLU A 168 -82.12 -29.33 -32.97
C GLU A 168 -82.67 -29.15 -31.55
N GLN A 169 -81.89 -28.55 -30.65
CA GLN A 169 -82.34 -28.27 -29.29
C GLN A 169 -83.53 -27.32 -29.25
N ALA A 170 -83.49 -26.23 -30.02
CA ALA A 170 -84.61 -25.29 -30.09
C ALA A 170 -85.90 -25.94 -30.63
N ILE A 171 -85.78 -26.82 -31.64
CA ILE A 171 -86.93 -27.55 -32.19
C ILE A 171 -87.49 -28.54 -31.17
N GLU A 172 -86.63 -29.28 -30.46
CA GLU A 172 -87.04 -30.20 -29.40
C GLU A 172 -87.81 -29.46 -28.29
N GLU A 173 -87.26 -28.35 -27.79
CA GLU A 173 -87.89 -27.53 -26.76
C GLU A 173 -89.26 -27.00 -27.23
N THR A 174 -89.32 -26.46 -28.46
CA THR A 174 -90.58 -25.94 -29.04
C THR A 174 -91.65 -27.02 -29.17
N LEU A 175 -91.28 -28.22 -29.63
CA LEU A 175 -92.22 -29.33 -29.76
C LEU A 175 -92.68 -29.83 -28.39
N GLN A 176 -91.79 -29.86 -27.39
CA GLN A 176 -92.13 -30.31 -26.03
C GLN A 176 -93.11 -29.35 -25.37
N GLU A 177 -92.95 -28.04 -25.57
CA GLU A 177 -93.88 -27.03 -25.11
C GLU A 177 -95.25 -27.12 -25.83
N ALA A 178 -95.23 -27.32 -27.14
CA ALA A 178 -96.47 -27.39 -27.94
C ALA A 178 -97.27 -28.69 -27.69
N PHE A 179 -96.61 -29.80 -27.38
CA PHE A 179 -97.23 -31.12 -27.21
C PHE A 179 -96.79 -31.84 -25.91
N PRO A 180 -97.20 -31.37 -24.71
CA PRO A 180 -96.72 -31.92 -23.43
C PRO A 180 -97.14 -33.36 -23.16
N GLY A 181 -98.21 -33.85 -23.80
CA GLY A 181 -98.72 -35.21 -23.67
C GLY A 181 -98.00 -36.23 -24.56
N ASP A 182 -97.16 -35.77 -25.47
CA ASP A 182 -96.44 -36.59 -26.42
C ASP A 182 -94.98 -36.80 -26.00
N ARG A 183 -94.32 -37.78 -26.60
CA ARG A 183 -92.91 -38.06 -26.30
C ARG A 183 -92.03 -37.60 -27.45
N ILE A 184 -91.19 -36.62 -27.19
CA ILE A 184 -90.24 -36.06 -28.15
C ILE A 184 -88.83 -36.45 -27.72
N THR A 185 -88.07 -37.05 -28.63
CA THR A 185 -86.72 -37.56 -28.36
C THR A 185 -85.84 -37.33 -29.58
N ARG A 186 -84.58 -36.93 -29.37
CA ARG A 186 -83.57 -36.92 -30.44
C ARG A 186 -83.24 -38.32 -30.93
N THR A 187 -82.99 -38.44 -32.23
CA THR A 187 -82.51 -39.68 -32.82
C THR A 187 -81.01 -39.87 -32.52
N VAL A 188 -80.53 -41.11 -32.57
CA VAL A 188 -79.12 -41.42 -32.25
C VAL A 188 -78.24 -40.92 -33.39
N ALA A 189 -77.14 -40.24 -33.05
CA ALA A 189 -76.17 -39.72 -34.02
C ALA A 189 -75.78 -40.80 -35.06
N GLY A 190 -76.00 -40.52 -36.35
CA GLY A 190 -75.70 -41.43 -37.46
C GLY A 190 -76.87 -42.23 -38.02
N SER A 191 -78.10 -42.05 -37.51
CA SER A 191 -79.31 -42.63 -38.11
C SER A 191 -79.81 -41.78 -39.29
N ARG A 192 -80.02 -42.41 -40.46
CA ARG A 192 -80.44 -41.71 -41.69
C ARG A 192 -81.93 -41.32 -41.62
N GLY A 193 -82.23 -40.03 -41.76
CA GLY A 193 -83.54 -39.53 -42.21
C GLY A 193 -84.35 -38.68 -41.24
N ALA A 194 -83.89 -38.43 -40.01
CA ALA A 194 -84.55 -37.53 -39.06
C ALA A 194 -83.66 -37.15 -37.88
N ASP A 195 -83.82 -35.95 -37.35
CA ASP A 195 -83.09 -35.44 -36.19
C ASP A 195 -83.90 -35.61 -34.90
N ILE A 196 -85.24 -35.50 -34.99
CA ILE A 196 -86.15 -35.61 -33.85
C ILE A 196 -87.27 -36.59 -34.18
N LEU A 197 -87.56 -37.47 -33.21
CA LEU A 197 -88.69 -38.40 -33.23
C LEU A 197 -89.75 -37.92 -32.24
N HIS A 198 -90.94 -37.63 -32.75
CA HIS A 198 -92.12 -37.26 -31.98
C HIS A 198 -93.12 -38.41 -32.01
N LYS A 199 -93.32 -39.07 -30.87
CA LYS A 199 -94.33 -40.11 -30.70
C LYS A 199 -95.60 -39.50 -30.11
N ILE A 200 -96.69 -39.63 -30.86
CA ILE A 200 -97.99 -39.06 -30.49
C ILE A 200 -98.74 -40.07 -29.63
N TYR A 201 -99.26 -39.62 -28.50
CA TYR A 201 -100.06 -40.43 -27.58
C TYR A 201 -101.50 -39.91 -27.49
N SER A 202 -102.47 -40.81 -27.54
CA SER A 202 -103.87 -40.49 -27.24
C SER A 202 -104.01 -40.08 -25.77
N ARG A 203 -105.11 -39.40 -25.42
CA ARG A 203 -105.49 -39.10 -24.03
C ARG A 203 -105.52 -40.33 -23.10
N ASN A 204 -105.67 -41.53 -23.67
CA ASN A 204 -105.65 -42.80 -22.94
C ASN A 204 -104.24 -43.44 -22.87
N GLY A 205 -103.18 -42.72 -23.22
CA GLY A 205 -101.78 -43.18 -23.17
C GLY A 205 -101.39 -44.20 -24.26
N LYS A 206 -102.26 -44.44 -25.25
CA LYS A 206 -101.94 -45.33 -26.39
C LYS A 206 -101.21 -44.56 -27.48
N SER A 207 -100.08 -45.10 -27.95
CA SER A 207 -99.31 -44.54 -29.07
C SER A 207 -100.16 -44.58 -30.35
N CYS A 208 -100.42 -43.41 -30.93
CA CYS A 208 -101.25 -43.24 -32.12
C CYS A 208 -100.45 -43.15 -33.40
N GLY A 209 -99.18 -42.80 -33.32
CA GLY A 209 -98.32 -42.62 -34.48
C GLY A 209 -96.98 -42.02 -34.11
N SER A 210 -96.16 -41.78 -35.11
CA SER A 210 -94.86 -41.11 -34.93
C SER A 210 -94.61 -40.17 -36.10
N ILE A 211 -94.14 -38.97 -35.80
CA ILE A 211 -93.68 -37.99 -36.76
C ILE A 211 -92.17 -37.89 -36.63
N LEU A 212 -91.49 -37.88 -37.77
CA LEU A 212 -90.06 -37.67 -37.87
C LEU A 212 -89.82 -36.25 -38.39
N PHE A 213 -89.03 -35.48 -37.67
CA PHE A 213 -88.62 -34.14 -38.06
C PHE A 213 -87.16 -34.17 -38.51
N GLU A 214 -86.91 -33.68 -39.71
CA GLU A 214 -85.58 -33.40 -40.24
C GLU A 214 -85.42 -31.89 -40.28
N SER A 215 -84.44 -31.37 -39.53
CA SER A 215 -84.07 -29.97 -39.54
C SER A 215 -83.13 -29.73 -40.71
N LYS A 216 -83.60 -28.97 -41.70
CA LYS A 216 -82.75 -28.49 -42.78
C LYS A 216 -82.23 -27.11 -42.43
N ARG A 217 -80.96 -26.87 -42.74
CA ARG A 217 -80.41 -25.52 -42.75
C ARG A 217 -81.02 -24.71 -43.88
#